data_AF-A0A2P5EFD6-F1
#
_entry.id   AF-A0A2P5EFD6-F1
#
_cell.length_a   1.000
_cell.length_b   1.000
_cell.length_c   1.000
_cell.angle_alpha   90.00
_cell.angle_beta   90.00
_cell.angle_gamma   90.00
#
_symmetry.space_group_name_H-M   'P 1'
#
loop_
_entity.id
_entity.type
_entity.pdbx_description
1 polymer ?
#
loop_
_entity_poly.entity_id
_entity_poly.type
_entity_poly.pdbx_seq_one_letter_code
_entity_poly.pdbx_strand_id
1 'polypeptide(L)'
;MPYIHNPKDRDAVSLVCCRWYKLDTFMPKHVAIALYYTTTPDRLRSHFGYLESLKFNRKSRASMFNLISEDWGGCELEALKIDKLSLRSKPI
;
A
#
# COMPACT_ATOMS: atom_id res chain seq x y z
N MET A 1 12.85 11.82 6.84
CA MET A 1 13.39 12.31 5.56
C MET A 1 12.33 13.06 4.75
N PRO A 2 11.93 14.25 5.20
CA PRO A 2 10.84 15.02 4.59
C PRO A 2 11.17 15.54 3.18
N TYR A 3 12.46 15.60 2.80
CA TYR A 3 12.94 16.20 1.54
C TYR A 3 12.99 15.22 0.36
N ILE A 4 12.86 13.91 0.60
CA ILE A 4 12.86 12.90 -0.45
C ILE A 4 11.41 12.54 -0.75
N HIS A 5 10.91 12.99 -1.90
CA HIS A 5 9.52 12.77 -2.32
C HIS A 5 9.37 11.63 -3.33
N ASN A 6 10.42 11.31 -4.08
CA ASN A 6 10.39 10.24 -5.07
C ASN A 6 10.38 8.87 -4.37
N PRO A 7 9.39 7.99 -4.65
CA PRO A 7 9.32 6.67 -4.03
C PRO A 7 10.55 5.81 -4.31
N LYS A 8 11.14 5.91 -5.51
CA LYS A 8 12.34 5.13 -5.86
C LYS A 8 13.56 5.50 -5.01
N ASP A 9 13.70 6.78 -4.70
CA ASP A 9 14.82 7.27 -3.88
C ASP A 9 14.62 6.87 -2.42
N ARG A 10 13.37 6.85 -1.92
CA ARG A 10 13.04 6.31 -0.60
C ARG A 10 13.36 4.82 -0.49
N ASP A 11 13.03 4.04 -1.52
CA ASP A 11 13.36 2.61 -1.58
C ASP A 11 14.88 2.40 -1.51
N ALA A 12 15.66 3.14 -2.31
CA ALA A 12 17.12 3.05 -2.29
C ALA A 12 17.72 3.41 -0.91
N VAL A 13 17.24 4.50 -0.31
CA VAL A 13 17.65 4.97 1.02
C VAL A 13 17.34 3.94 2.11
N SER A 14 16.18 3.28 2.03
CA SER A 14 15.77 2.27 3.01
C SER A 14 16.71 1.07 3.06
N LEU A 15 17.42 0.78 1.96
CA LEU A 15 18.33 -0.36 1.83
C LEU A 15 19.77 -0.08 2.31
N VAL A 16 20.12 1.19 2.60
CA VAL A 16 21.50 1.56 2.98
C VAL A 16 21.90 0.98 4.34
N CYS A 17 21.03 1.07 5.35
CA CYS A 17 21.26 0.47 6.66
C CYS A 17 19.96 0.31 7.46
N CYS A 18 19.99 -0.54 8.49
CA CYS A 18 18.84 -0.77 9.38
C CYS A 18 18.31 0.50 10.05
N ARG A 19 19.17 1.50 10.30
CA ARG A 19 18.74 2.76 10.92
C ARG A 19 17.93 3.62 9.96
N TRP A 20 18.33 3.65 8.69
CA TRP A 20 17.63 4.40 7.64
C TRP A 20 16.31 3.73 7.29
N TYR A 21 16.29 2.39 7.22
CA TYR A 21 15.06 1.61 7.14
C TYR A 21 14.05 2.02 8.23
N LYS A 22 14.46 1.98 9.50
CA LYS A 22 13.58 2.35 10.63
C LYS A 22 13.06 3.79 10.50
N LEU A 23 13.94 4.75 10.19
CA LEU A 23 13.52 6.15 10.01
C LEU A 23 12.52 6.32 8.86
N ASP A 24 12.68 5.58 7.78
CA ASP A 24 11.77 5.60 6.65
C ASP A 24 10.44 4.90 6.96
N THR A 25 10.42 3.84 7.80
CA THR A 25 9.16 3.19 8.23
C THR A 25 8.25 4.07 9.10
N PHE A 26 8.82 5.02 9.84
CA PHE A 26 8.06 5.96 10.69
C PHE A 26 7.56 7.19 9.94
N MET A 27 7.92 7.36 8.67
CA MET A 27 7.45 8.50 7.89
C MET A 27 6.09 8.25 7.26
N PRO A 28 5.24 9.29 7.18
CA PRO A 28 4.02 9.22 6.40
C PRO A 28 4.32 8.91 4.94
N LYS A 29 3.61 7.91 4.41
CA LYS A 29 3.73 7.47 3.02
C LYS A 29 2.37 7.32 2.36
N HIS A 30 2.36 7.68 1.08
CA HIS A 30 1.31 7.32 0.13
C HIS A 30 1.77 6.07 -0.62
N VAL A 31 1.14 4.93 -0.36
CA VAL A 31 1.50 3.66 -1.00
C VAL A 31 0.42 3.27 -2.00
N ALA A 32 0.83 2.98 -3.23
CA ALA A 32 -0.05 2.43 -4.25
C ALA A 32 0.25 0.95 -4.46
N ILE A 33 -0.68 0.09 -4.09
CA ILE A 33 -0.59 -1.35 -4.34
C ILE A 33 -1.29 -1.64 -5.68
N ALA A 34 -0.50 -2.11 -6.64
CA ALA A 34 -0.98 -2.36 -7.99
C ALA A 34 -1.85 -3.63 -8.12
N LEU A 35 -1.75 -4.58 -7.19
CA LEU A 35 -2.45 -5.86 -7.23
C LEU A 35 -2.78 -6.34 -5.81
N TYR A 36 -3.98 -6.83 -5.59
CA TYR A 36 -4.47 -7.22 -4.25
C TYR A 36 -3.62 -8.29 -3.58
N TYR A 37 -3.08 -9.18 -4.39
CA TYR A 37 -2.43 -10.41 -3.96
C TYR A 37 -0.93 -10.27 -3.74
N THR A 38 -0.32 -9.11 -3.99
CA THR A 38 1.13 -8.97 -3.87
C THR A 38 1.58 -8.90 -2.41
N THR A 39 0.71 -8.44 -1.51
CA THR A 39 1.06 -8.20 -0.10
C THR A 39 -0.17 -8.30 0.79
N THR A 40 -0.02 -8.86 2.00
CA THR A 40 -1.09 -8.83 3.00
C THR A 40 -1.14 -7.46 3.69
N PRO A 41 -2.33 -7.02 4.15
CA PRO A 41 -2.48 -5.76 4.88
C PRO A 41 -1.63 -5.70 6.15
N ASP A 42 -1.47 -6.83 6.87
CA ASP A 42 -0.62 -6.89 8.06
C ASP A 42 0.85 -6.67 7.74
N ARG A 43 1.34 -7.18 6.59
CA ARG A 43 2.70 -6.89 6.13
C ARG A 43 2.88 -5.42 5.80
N LEU A 44 1.89 -4.78 5.18
CA LEU A 44 1.93 -3.34 4.93
C LEU A 44 1.97 -2.54 6.22
N ARG A 45 1.14 -2.89 7.20
CA ARG A 45 1.07 -2.16 8.47
C ARG A 45 2.31 -2.36 9.33
N SER A 46 2.89 -3.56 9.31
CA SER A 46 4.16 -3.84 9.98
C SER A 46 5.34 -3.11 9.33
N HIS A 47 5.29 -2.90 8.01
CA HIS A 47 6.36 -2.25 7.25
C HIS A 47 6.22 -0.72 7.24
N PHE A 48 5.00 -0.21 7.24
CA PHE A 48 4.68 1.21 7.22
C PHE A 48 3.88 1.56 8.48
N GLY A 49 4.57 2.08 9.49
CA GLY A 49 3.97 2.46 10.77
C GLY A 49 2.98 3.62 10.64
N TYR A 50 3.16 4.47 9.62
CA TYR A 50 2.31 5.64 9.34
C TYR A 50 1.95 5.68 7.85
N LEU A 51 0.76 5.17 7.51
CA LEU A 51 0.17 5.27 6.17
C LEU A 51 -0.86 6.40 6.15
N GLU A 52 -0.61 7.46 5.40
CA GLU A 52 -1.59 8.55 5.19
C GLU A 52 -2.57 8.22 4.07
N SER A 53 -2.12 7.46 3.07
CA SER A 53 -2.94 7.09 1.92
C SER A 53 -2.54 5.74 1.37
N LEU A 54 -3.54 4.92 1.12
CA LEU A 54 -3.40 3.65 0.45
C LEU A 54 -4.24 3.66 -0.82
N LYS A 55 -3.59 3.53 -1.98
CA LYS A 55 -4.29 3.37 -3.26
C LYS A 55 -4.29 1.90 -3.65
N PHE A 56 -5.47 1.33 -3.83
CA PHE A 56 -5.63 -0.07 -4.17
C PHE A 56 -6.19 -0.25 -5.59
N ASN A 57 -5.46 -0.97 -6.46
CA ASN A 57 -5.93 -1.31 -7.81
C ASN A 57 -6.58 -2.71 -7.79
N ARG A 58 -7.92 -2.73 -7.73
CA ARG A 58 -8.73 -3.97 -7.63
C ARG A 58 -8.71 -4.82 -8.90
N LYS A 59 -8.78 -4.18 -10.06
CA LYS A 59 -8.92 -4.85 -11.36
C LYS A 59 -7.69 -4.59 -12.21
N SER A 60 -7.14 -5.65 -12.79
CA SER A 60 -6.08 -5.48 -13.78
C SER A 60 -6.65 -4.78 -15.01
N ARG A 61 -5.79 -4.12 -15.81
CA ARG A 61 -6.23 -3.46 -17.04
C ARG A 61 -6.95 -4.39 -18.02
N ALA A 62 -6.68 -5.69 -17.96
CA ALA A 62 -7.34 -6.68 -18.79
C ALA A 62 -8.84 -6.87 -18.46
N SER A 63 -9.27 -6.55 -17.23
CA SER A 63 -10.68 -6.53 -16.87
C SER A 63 -11.46 -5.44 -17.61
N MET A 64 -10.81 -4.37 -18.07
CA MET A 64 -11.47 -3.34 -18.89
C MET A 64 -11.86 -3.85 -20.28
N PHE A 65 -11.29 -4.99 -20.72
CA PHE A 65 -11.54 -5.61 -22.01
C PHE A 65 -12.37 -6.90 -21.87
N ASN A 66 -13.02 -7.14 -20.72
CA ASN A 66 -13.77 -8.37 -20.42
C ASN A 66 -12.96 -9.66 -20.59
N LEU A 67 -11.62 -9.59 -20.48
CA LEU A 67 -10.72 -10.74 -20.61
C LEU A 67 -10.57 -11.54 -19.31
N ILE A 68 -11.27 -11.11 -18.27
CA ILE A 68 -11.21 -11.66 -16.93
C ILE A 68 -12.66 -11.83 -16.47
N SER A 69 -13.03 -13.03 -16.00
CA SER A 69 -14.38 -13.31 -15.48
C SER A 69 -14.67 -12.43 -14.27
N GLU A 70 -15.94 -12.15 -14.01
CA GLU A 70 -16.34 -11.23 -12.94
C GLU A 70 -15.92 -11.71 -11.54
N ASP A 71 -15.80 -13.03 -11.36
CA ASP A 71 -15.38 -13.67 -10.10
C ASP A 71 -13.86 -13.78 -9.91
N TRP A 72 -13.06 -13.19 -10.80
CA TRP A 72 -11.61 -13.26 -10.65
C TRP A 72 -11.17 -12.42 -9.48
N GLY A 73 -10.87 -13.13 -8.39
CA GLY A 73 -10.35 -12.56 -7.17
C GLY A 73 -11.44 -12.24 -6.16
N GLY A 74 -12.08 -13.29 -5.63
CA GLY A 74 -13.09 -13.28 -4.56
C GLY A 74 -12.67 -12.67 -3.21
N CYS A 75 -11.99 -11.54 -3.23
CA CYS A 75 -11.52 -10.78 -2.06
C CYS A 75 -12.28 -9.46 -1.90
N GLU A 76 -13.53 -9.39 -2.35
CA GLU A 76 -14.35 -8.20 -2.20
C GLU A 76 -14.61 -7.85 -0.72
N LEU A 77 -14.77 -8.88 0.12
CA LEU A 77 -15.04 -8.76 1.56
C LEU A 77 -13.82 -8.27 2.37
N GLU A 78 -12.62 -8.73 2.06
CA GLU A 78 -11.41 -8.29 2.78
C GLU A 78 -10.98 -6.88 2.37
N ALA A 79 -11.13 -6.51 1.08
CA ALA A 79 -10.79 -5.17 0.59
C ALA A 79 -11.69 -4.08 1.21
N LEU A 80 -12.98 -4.36 1.46
CA LEU A 80 -13.89 -3.44 2.18
C LEU A 80 -13.49 -3.25 3.65
N LYS A 81 -12.87 -4.26 4.27
CA LYS A 81 -12.36 -4.20 5.64
C LYS A 81 -11.16 -3.26 5.72
N ILE A 82 -10.28 -3.31 4.72
CA ILE A 82 -9.08 -2.45 4.62
C ILE A 82 -9.46 -0.99 4.31
N ASP A 83 -10.41 -0.73 3.40
CA ASP A 83 -10.92 0.63 3.13
C ASP A 83 -11.51 1.27 4.39
N LYS A 84 -12.33 0.51 5.14
CA LYS A 84 -12.90 0.98 6.41
C LYS A 84 -11.84 1.22 7.49
N LEU A 85 -10.73 0.47 7.47
CA LEU A 85 -9.59 0.67 8.39
C LEU A 85 -8.75 1.89 8.00
N SER A 86 -8.54 2.14 6.70
CA SER A 86 -7.86 3.34 6.21
C SER A 86 -8.66 4.63 6.46
N LEU A 87 -9.99 4.55 6.54
CA LEU A 87 -10.85 5.69 6.90
C LEU A 87 -10.84 5.98 8.42
N ARG A 88 -10.52 5.00 9.28
CA ARG A 88 -10.39 5.20 10.74
C ARG A 88 -9.07 5.79 11.19
N SER A 89 -8.02 5.74 10.35
CA SER A 89 -6.69 6.24 10.71
C SER A 89 -6.50 7.74 10.46
N LYS A 90 -7.55 8.49 10.11
CA LYS A 90 -7.52 9.96 10.17
C LYS A 90 -7.76 10.37 11.63
N PRO A 91 -6.74 10.82 12.37
CA PRO A 91 -7.00 11.48 13.64
C PRO A 91 -7.80 12.76 13.38
N ILE A 92 -8.77 13.03 14.24
CA ILE A 92 -9.40 14.35 14.44
C ILE A 92 -8.31 15.36 14.84
#